data_AF-A0A957S7T7-F1
#
_entry.id   AF-A0A957S7T7-F1
#
_cell.length_a   1.000
_cell.length_b   1.000
_cell.length_c   1.000
_cell.angle_alpha   90.00
_cell.angle_beta   90.00
_cell.angle_gamma   90.00
#
_symmetry.space_group_name_H-M   'P 1'
#
loop_
_entity.id
_entity.type
_entity.pdbx_description
1 polymer ?
#
loop_
_entity_poly.entity_id
_entity_poly.type
_entity_poly.pdbx_seq_one_letter_code
_entity_poly.pdbx_strand_id
1 'polypeptide(L)'
;MTTQRNDPCWCGSGKKYKKCHWREDQAQAAARAAKQRERNERLEAFGRPNDVEIRERFQAMTGQAAPSGPLNKELRDMVLEVWQQEKMGEIASAELAPQREEIAAYFEENPAEFDRIAWEIAQRPFFDKYELTAKNQRKVRETLGTLPPESAAEARMTFIHDALKMSLDESDREMFQKALRSRMLPLLDEENAQAAYVVEQCAAQVTDPEATPNPFLAAVLLRSL
;
A
#
# COMPACT_ATOMS: atom_id res chain seq x y z
N MET A 1 -23.04 8.96 8.23
CA MET A 1 -24.29 9.63 7.83
C MET A 1 -24.23 9.89 6.34
N THR A 2 -25.15 9.36 5.55
CA THR A 2 -25.21 9.59 4.09
C THR A 2 -26.10 10.80 3.80
N THR A 3 -25.52 11.89 3.30
CA THR A 3 -26.24 13.12 2.92
C THR A 3 -27.16 12.81 1.74
N GLN A 4 -28.48 12.93 1.93
CA GLN A 4 -29.44 12.68 0.87
C GLN A 4 -29.51 13.88 -0.10
N ARG A 5 -29.93 13.62 -1.35
CA ARG A 5 -29.94 14.60 -2.45
C ARG A 5 -30.63 15.93 -2.12
N ASN A 6 -31.65 15.92 -1.26
CA ASN A 6 -32.41 17.12 -0.86
C ASN A 6 -31.91 17.77 0.44
N ASP A 7 -31.00 17.13 1.17
CA ASP A 7 -30.49 17.63 2.44
C ASP A 7 -29.64 18.89 2.24
N PRO A 8 -29.46 19.71 3.30
CA PRO A 8 -28.47 20.77 3.29
C PRO A 8 -27.10 20.23 2.88
N CYS A 9 -26.39 20.96 2.03
CA CYS A 9 -25.06 20.54 1.61
C CYS A 9 -24.10 20.63 2.80
N TRP A 10 -23.25 19.60 2.95
CA TRP A 10 -22.25 19.49 4.02
C TRP A 10 -21.21 20.63 4.04
N CYS A 11 -21.06 21.38 2.94
CA CYS A 11 -20.12 22.50 2.85
C CYS A 11 -20.57 23.78 3.57
N GLY A 12 -21.74 23.77 4.23
CA GLY A 12 -22.24 24.94 4.94
C GLY A 12 -22.79 26.07 4.05
N SER A 13 -22.90 25.86 2.73
CA SER A 13 -23.36 26.90 1.78
C SER A 13 -24.84 27.30 1.92
N GLY A 14 -25.61 26.64 2.79
CA GLY A 14 -27.07 26.82 2.90
C GLY A 14 -27.88 26.31 1.70
N LYS A 15 -27.22 25.82 0.64
CA LYS A 15 -27.87 25.22 -0.54
C LYS A 15 -28.21 23.75 -0.31
N LYS A 16 -29.23 23.25 -0.99
CA LYS A 16 -29.50 21.80 -1.07
C LYS A 16 -28.35 21.10 -1.77
N TYR A 17 -27.96 19.91 -1.31
CA TYR A 17 -26.85 19.12 -1.86
C TYR A 17 -26.94 18.94 -3.38
N LYS A 18 -28.12 18.65 -3.93
CA LYS A 18 -28.37 18.57 -5.39
C LYS A 18 -28.03 19.82 -6.21
N LYS A 19 -28.03 20.99 -5.57
CA LYS A 19 -27.73 22.30 -6.17
C LYS A 19 -26.31 22.78 -5.84
N CYS A 20 -25.53 21.97 -5.13
CA CYS A 20 -24.16 22.26 -4.74
C CYS A 20 -23.28 21.08 -5.20
N HIS A 21 -22.70 20.31 -4.28
CA HIS A 21 -21.70 19.28 -4.60
C HIS A 21 -22.23 18.02 -5.31
N TRP A 22 -23.55 17.79 -5.42
CA TRP A 22 -24.08 16.56 -6.04
C TRP A 22 -23.56 16.30 -7.46
N ARG A 23 -23.46 17.33 -8.29
CA ARG A 23 -22.98 17.18 -9.67
C ARG A 23 -21.49 16.82 -9.71
N GLU A 24 -20.72 17.45 -8.83
CA GLU A 24 -19.29 17.20 -8.70
C GLU A 24 -19.05 15.78 -8.16
N ASP A 25 -19.75 15.38 -7.10
CA ASP A 25 -19.66 14.04 -6.53
C ASP A 25 -20.08 12.97 -7.56
N GLN A 26 -21.10 13.23 -8.38
CA GLN A 26 -21.45 12.33 -9.49
C GLN A 26 -20.36 12.26 -10.57
N ALA A 27 -19.77 13.39 -10.95
CA ALA A 27 -18.68 13.42 -11.92
C ALA A 27 -17.45 12.66 -11.38
N GLN A 28 -17.10 12.86 -10.11
CA GLN A 28 -16.03 12.11 -9.44
C GLN A 28 -16.35 10.62 -9.36
N ALA A 29 -17.59 10.24 -9.02
CA ALA A 29 -18.01 8.83 -9.00
C ALA A 29 -17.95 8.18 -10.39
N ALA A 30 -18.36 8.90 -11.43
CA ALA A 30 -18.26 8.43 -12.81
C ALA A 30 -16.80 8.24 -13.25
N ALA A 31 -15.91 9.19 -12.92
CA ALA A 31 -14.48 9.09 -13.18
C ALA A 31 -13.85 7.88 -12.45
N ARG A 32 -14.19 7.67 -11.17
CA ARG A 32 -13.74 6.48 -10.42
C ARG A 32 -14.24 5.18 -11.05
N ALA A 33 -15.50 5.15 -11.50
CA ALA A 33 -16.06 3.98 -12.16
C ALA A 33 -15.39 3.70 -13.53
N ALA A 34 -15.04 4.73 -14.28
CA ALA A 34 -14.29 4.59 -15.54
C ALA A 34 -12.90 4.01 -15.30
N LYS A 35 -12.13 4.57 -14.35
CA LYS A 35 -10.82 4.02 -13.95
C LYS A 35 -10.92 2.58 -13.44
N GLN A 36 -11.96 2.26 -12.67
CA GLN A 36 -12.17 0.88 -12.20
C GLN A 36 -12.46 -0.10 -13.35
N ARG A 37 -13.20 0.34 -14.38
CA ARG A 37 -13.45 -0.49 -15.57
C ARG A 37 -12.17 -0.74 -16.34
N GLU A 38 -11.40 0.31 -16.61
CA GLU A 38 -10.10 0.20 -17.27
C GLU A 38 -9.16 -0.73 -16.49
N ARG A 39 -9.10 -0.60 -15.17
CA ARG A 39 -8.34 -1.51 -14.31
C ARG A 39 -8.81 -2.96 -14.44
N ASN A 40 -10.12 -3.20 -14.45
CA ASN A 40 -10.67 -4.53 -14.63
C ASN A 40 -10.32 -5.10 -16.02
N GLU A 41 -10.38 -4.28 -17.08
CA GLU A 41 -9.98 -4.66 -18.44
C GLU A 41 -8.48 -5.01 -18.51
N ARG A 42 -7.62 -4.21 -17.86
CA ARG A 42 -6.19 -4.52 -17.72
C ARG A 42 -5.97 -5.86 -17.02
N LEU A 43 -6.71 -6.15 -15.95
CA LEU A 43 -6.63 -7.43 -15.24
C LEU A 43 -7.16 -8.60 -16.08
N GLU A 44 -8.24 -8.40 -16.83
CA GLU A 44 -8.80 -9.43 -17.72
C GLU A 44 -7.82 -9.81 -18.84
N ALA A 45 -6.97 -8.88 -19.29
CA ALA A 45 -5.91 -9.17 -20.26
C ALA A 45 -4.86 -10.19 -19.74
N PHE A 46 -4.69 -10.33 -18.42
CA PHE A 46 -3.83 -11.37 -17.82
C PHE A 46 -4.54 -12.73 -17.68
N GLY A 47 -5.83 -12.81 -18.00
CA GLY A 47 -6.64 -14.01 -17.78
C GLY A 47 -7.08 -14.15 -16.33
N ARG A 48 -7.45 -15.37 -15.94
CA ARG A 48 -7.78 -15.73 -14.55
C ARG A 48 -7.02 -16.98 -14.16
N PRO A 49 -6.54 -17.09 -12.92
CA PRO A 49 -5.87 -18.29 -12.47
C PRO A 49 -6.85 -19.47 -12.49
N ASN A 50 -6.38 -20.61 -12.98
CA ASN A 50 -7.13 -21.85 -12.98
C ASN A 50 -7.10 -22.52 -11.60
N ASP A 51 -7.85 -23.61 -11.41
CA ASP A 51 -7.98 -24.29 -10.11
C ASP A 51 -6.64 -24.83 -9.56
N VAL A 52 -5.69 -25.21 -10.42
CA VAL A 52 -4.35 -25.64 -10.00
C VAL A 52 -3.58 -24.45 -9.45
N GLU A 53 -3.54 -23.35 -10.20
CA GLU A 53 -2.88 -22.10 -9.79
C GLU A 53 -3.49 -21.54 -8.50
N ILE A 54 -4.82 -21.62 -8.34
CA ILE A 54 -5.50 -21.18 -7.11
C ILE A 54 -5.03 -22.02 -5.91
N ARG A 55 -4.85 -23.33 -6.06
CA ARG A 55 -4.39 -24.21 -4.99
C ARG A 55 -2.95 -23.97 -4.61
N GLU A 56 -2.07 -23.84 -5.61
CA GLU A 56 -0.65 -23.53 -5.40
C GLU A 56 -0.50 -22.20 -4.64
N ARG A 57 -1.28 -21.20 -5.03
CA ARG A 57 -1.30 -19.89 -4.37
C ARG A 57 -1.85 -19.94 -2.97
N PHE A 58 -2.93 -20.68 -2.74
CA PHE A 58 -3.46 -20.91 -1.40
C PHE A 58 -2.38 -21.52 -0.49
N GLN A 59 -1.65 -22.52 -0.99
CA GLN A 59 -0.57 -23.14 -0.24
C GLN A 59 0.59 -22.18 0.01
N ALA A 60 0.98 -21.39 -0.98
CA ALA A 60 2.03 -20.37 -0.80
C ALA A 60 1.62 -19.32 0.26
N MET A 61 0.36 -18.89 0.26
CA MET A 61 -0.13 -17.88 1.21
C MET A 61 -0.29 -18.39 2.64
N THR A 62 -0.73 -19.63 2.81
CA THR A 62 -1.15 -20.16 4.12
C THR A 62 -0.16 -21.19 4.70
N GLY A 63 0.78 -21.68 3.89
CA GLY A 63 1.60 -22.85 4.20
C GLY A 63 0.82 -24.17 4.24
N GLN A 64 -0.50 -24.15 4.01
CA GLN A 64 -1.38 -25.31 4.12
C GLN A 64 -1.76 -25.84 2.75
N ALA A 65 -1.85 -27.17 2.63
CA ALA A 65 -2.39 -27.77 1.42
C ALA A 65 -3.84 -27.32 1.22
N ALA A 66 -4.19 -26.94 -0.01
CA ALA A 66 -5.57 -26.59 -0.33
C ALA A 66 -6.51 -27.79 -0.17
N PRO A 67 -7.81 -27.56 0.15
CA PRO A 67 -8.78 -28.63 0.29
C PRO A 67 -8.84 -29.54 -0.94
N SER A 68 -8.97 -30.85 -0.71
CA SER A 68 -9.26 -31.80 -1.78
C SER A 68 -10.72 -31.62 -2.26
N GLY A 69 -10.95 -31.80 -3.56
CA GLY A 69 -12.26 -31.57 -4.18
C GLY A 69 -12.54 -30.13 -4.68
N PRO A 70 -13.79 -29.79 -5.01
CA PRO A 70 -14.14 -28.48 -5.57
C PRO A 70 -13.81 -27.33 -4.60
N LEU A 71 -13.11 -26.32 -5.09
CA LEU A 71 -12.83 -25.11 -4.29
C LEU A 71 -14.10 -24.31 -4.07
N ASN A 72 -14.38 -23.95 -2.82
CA ASN A 72 -15.50 -23.08 -2.46
C ASN A 72 -15.27 -21.64 -2.93
N LYS A 73 -16.35 -20.85 -2.93
CA LYS A 73 -16.33 -19.47 -3.43
C LYS A 73 -15.44 -18.57 -2.58
N GLU A 74 -15.49 -18.70 -1.26
CA GLU A 74 -14.73 -17.87 -0.32
C GLU A 74 -13.22 -18.00 -0.52
N LEU A 75 -12.72 -19.24 -0.66
CA LEU A 75 -11.30 -19.51 -0.94
C LEU A 75 -10.90 -18.97 -2.31
N ARG A 76 -11.72 -19.19 -3.34
CA ARG A 76 -11.47 -18.65 -4.68
C ARG A 76 -11.35 -17.13 -4.64
N ASP A 77 -12.33 -16.46 -4.04
CA ASP A 77 -12.37 -15.00 -3.96
C ASP A 77 -11.13 -14.44 -3.22
N MET A 78 -10.74 -15.07 -2.11
CA MET A 78 -9.53 -14.71 -1.34
C MET A 78 -8.25 -14.82 -2.18
N VAL A 79 -8.05 -15.96 -2.86
CA VAL A 79 -6.84 -16.17 -3.69
C VAL A 79 -6.85 -15.26 -4.92
N LEU A 80 -8.02 -15.04 -5.52
CA LEU A 80 -8.18 -14.11 -6.64
C LEU A 80 -7.82 -12.68 -6.23
N GLU A 81 -8.18 -12.24 -5.03
CA GLU A 81 -7.81 -10.91 -4.54
C GLU A 81 -6.28 -10.76 -4.44
N VAL A 82 -5.58 -11.75 -3.89
CA VAL A 82 -4.10 -11.71 -3.80
C VAL A 82 -3.45 -11.78 -5.18
N TRP A 83 -3.95 -12.64 -6.06
CA TRP A 83 -3.48 -12.71 -7.45
C TRP A 83 -3.67 -11.36 -8.17
N GLN A 84 -4.82 -10.71 -8.00
CA GLN A 84 -5.07 -9.37 -8.56
C GLN A 84 -4.06 -8.36 -8.02
N GLN A 85 -3.80 -8.34 -6.70
CA GLN A 85 -2.83 -7.41 -6.12
C GLN A 85 -1.41 -7.58 -6.70
N GLU A 86 -0.98 -8.81 -6.95
CA GLU A 86 0.31 -9.08 -7.59
C GLU A 86 0.35 -8.58 -9.04
N LYS A 87 -0.68 -8.90 -9.84
CA LYS A 87 -0.77 -8.45 -11.24
C LYS A 87 -0.84 -6.94 -11.37
N MET A 88 -1.51 -6.28 -10.44
CA MET A 88 -1.53 -4.83 -10.36
C MET A 88 -0.13 -4.22 -10.14
N GLY A 89 0.69 -4.86 -9.31
CA GLY A 89 2.08 -4.47 -9.12
C GLY A 89 2.92 -4.68 -10.38
N GLU A 90 2.74 -5.80 -11.08
CA GLU A 90 3.42 -6.09 -12.35
C GLU A 90 3.09 -5.05 -13.42
N ILE A 91 1.81 -4.72 -13.61
CA ILE A 91 1.34 -3.69 -14.54
C ILE A 91 2.00 -2.35 -14.20
N ALA A 92 1.90 -1.93 -12.94
CA ALA A 92 2.43 -0.63 -12.52
C ALA A 92 3.94 -0.54 -12.70
N SER A 93 4.68 -1.62 -12.41
CA SER A 93 6.13 -1.66 -12.61
C SER A 93 6.49 -1.56 -14.10
N ALA A 94 5.71 -2.19 -14.99
CA ALA A 94 5.88 -2.10 -16.43
C ALA A 94 5.53 -0.71 -16.98
N GLU A 95 4.48 -0.06 -16.49
CA GLU A 95 4.10 1.31 -16.86
C GLU A 95 5.12 2.35 -16.38
N LEU A 96 5.74 2.13 -15.22
CA LEU A 96 6.79 2.99 -14.68
C LEU A 96 8.13 2.82 -15.42
N ALA A 97 8.39 1.65 -16.00
CA ALA A 97 9.68 1.28 -16.56
C ALA A 97 10.28 2.31 -17.54
N PRO A 98 9.53 2.93 -18.48
CA PRO A 98 10.08 3.90 -19.42
C PRO A 98 10.61 5.20 -18.76
N GLN A 99 10.10 5.57 -17.60
CA GLN A 99 10.47 6.81 -16.88
C GLN A 99 11.40 6.54 -15.68
N ARG A 100 11.71 5.27 -15.41
CA ARG A 100 12.42 4.84 -14.19
C ARG A 100 13.80 5.47 -14.06
N GLU A 101 14.56 5.51 -15.14
CA GLU A 101 15.94 6.04 -15.14
C GLU A 101 15.96 7.55 -14.90
N GLU A 102 15.08 8.30 -15.56
CA GLU A 102 14.94 9.74 -15.36
C GLU A 102 14.51 10.09 -13.93
N ILE A 103 13.52 9.37 -13.39
CA ILE A 103 13.06 9.57 -12.01
C ILE A 103 14.15 9.20 -11.01
N ALA A 104 14.92 8.14 -11.27
CA ALA A 104 16.05 7.76 -10.41
C ALA A 104 17.11 8.88 -10.37
N ALA A 105 17.52 9.40 -11.53
CA ALA A 105 18.46 10.51 -11.61
C ALA A 105 17.96 11.76 -10.87
N TYR A 106 16.65 12.07 -10.98
CA TYR A 106 16.04 13.16 -10.23
C TYR A 106 16.20 12.99 -8.72
N PHE A 107 15.97 11.79 -8.17
CA PHE A 107 16.09 11.54 -6.73
C PHE A 107 17.54 11.44 -6.25
N GLU A 108 18.48 11.05 -7.11
CA GLU A 108 19.91 11.14 -6.81
C GLU A 108 20.34 12.60 -6.60
N GLU A 109 19.81 13.53 -7.41
CA GLU A 109 20.05 14.97 -7.26
C GLU A 109 19.23 15.59 -6.11
N ASN A 110 18.08 14.99 -5.78
CA ASN A 110 17.10 15.53 -4.82
C ASN A 110 16.69 14.50 -3.75
N PRO A 111 17.63 14.01 -2.91
CA PRO A 111 17.33 12.95 -1.94
C PRO A 111 16.28 13.35 -0.88
N ALA A 112 16.26 14.63 -0.48
CA ALA A 112 15.26 15.14 0.47
C ALA A 112 13.82 15.06 -0.09
N GLU A 113 13.65 15.10 -1.41
CA GLU A 113 12.34 14.98 -2.04
C GLU A 113 11.84 13.54 -2.00
N PHE A 114 12.74 12.57 -2.15
CA PHE A 114 12.41 11.15 -1.94
C PHE A 114 11.86 10.95 -0.53
N ASP A 115 12.56 11.47 0.48
CA ASP A 115 12.14 11.36 1.88
C ASP A 115 10.78 12.02 2.13
N ARG A 116 10.56 13.21 1.56
CA ARG A 116 9.29 13.93 1.65
C ARG A 116 8.14 13.10 1.08
N ILE A 117 8.29 12.60 -0.14
CA ILE A 117 7.25 11.80 -0.81
C ILE A 117 7.02 10.49 -0.05
N ALA A 118 8.09 9.81 0.39
CA ALA A 118 7.99 8.58 1.17
C ALA A 118 7.20 8.80 2.47
N TRP A 119 7.47 9.90 3.16
CA TRP A 119 6.73 10.29 4.37
C TRP A 119 5.26 10.60 4.06
N GLU A 120 4.95 11.38 3.03
CA GLU A 120 3.57 11.71 2.64
C GLU A 120 2.75 10.48 2.28
N ILE A 121 3.35 9.52 1.58
CA ILE A 121 2.71 8.25 1.25
C ILE A 121 2.44 7.46 2.53
N ALA A 122 3.38 7.41 3.48
CA ALA A 122 3.20 6.73 4.77
C ALA A 122 2.08 7.34 5.63
N GLN A 123 1.70 8.60 5.43
CA GLN A 123 0.57 9.24 6.12
C GLN A 123 -0.80 8.90 5.51
N ARG A 124 -0.87 8.20 4.37
CA ARG A 124 -2.16 7.86 3.76
C ARG A 124 -2.91 6.85 4.65
N PRO A 125 -4.23 7.01 4.89
CA PRO A 125 -5.03 6.13 5.76
C PRO A 125 -5.02 4.64 5.38
N PHE A 126 -4.66 4.35 4.13
CA PHE A 126 -4.51 2.97 3.68
C PHE A 126 -3.44 2.19 4.47
N PHE A 127 -2.43 2.89 5.01
CA PHE A 127 -1.33 2.25 5.72
C PHE A 127 -1.57 2.00 7.20
N ASP A 128 -2.71 2.46 7.74
CA ASP A 128 -3.09 2.28 9.16
C ASP A 128 -3.12 0.80 9.55
N LYS A 129 -3.50 -0.08 8.62
CA LYS A 129 -3.53 -1.54 8.84
C LYS A 129 -2.14 -2.18 8.99
N TYR A 130 -1.06 -1.44 8.72
CA TYR A 130 0.31 -1.88 8.90
C TYR A 130 0.97 -1.29 10.15
N GLU A 131 0.23 -0.52 10.95
CA GLU A 131 0.69 -0.12 12.27
C GLU A 131 0.93 -1.35 13.14
N LEU A 132 1.88 -1.24 14.07
CA LEU A 132 2.19 -2.32 14.99
C LEU A 132 0.94 -2.69 15.79
N THR A 133 0.67 -3.99 15.87
CA THR A 133 -0.35 -4.50 16.80
C THR A 133 0.01 -4.14 18.24
N ALA A 134 -0.98 -4.03 19.13
CA ALA A 134 -0.74 -3.77 20.55
C ALA A 134 0.23 -4.78 21.21
N LYS A 135 0.27 -6.01 20.70
CA LYS A 135 1.23 -7.04 21.09
C LYS A 135 2.66 -6.67 20.67
N ASN A 136 2.86 -6.27 19.42
CA ASN A 136 4.17 -5.88 18.91
C ASN A 136 4.66 -4.57 19.54
N GLN A 137 3.79 -3.58 19.74
CA GLN A 137 4.12 -2.34 20.46
C GLN A 137 4.66 -2.63 21.87
N ARG A 138 3.98 -3.51 22.61
CA ARG A 138 4.42 -3.93 23.95
C ARG A 138 5.79 -4.60 23.90
N LYS A 139 5.97 -5.57 23.00
CA LYS A 139 7.24 -6.29 22.82
C LYS A 139 8.40 -5.34 22.52
N VAL A 140 8.19 -4.36 21.63
CA VAL A 140 9.17 -3.33 21.31
C VAL A 140 9.54 -2.51 22.54
N ARG A 141 8.54 -1.99 23.28
CA ARG A 141 8.78 -1.17 24.49
C ARG A 141 9.48 -1.95 25.61
N GLU A 142 9.12 -3.21 25.82
CA GLU A 142 9.74 -4.07 26.85
C GLU A 142 11.19 -4.43 26.51
N THR A 143 11.53 -4.53 25.22
CA THR A 143 12.87 -4.98 24.78
C THR A 143 13.82 -3.82 24.50
N LEU A 144 13.37 -2.79 23.79
CA LEU A 144 14.19 -1.67 23.33
C LEU A 144 14.04 -0.42 24.22
N GLY A 145 13.06 -0.40 25.13
CA GLY A 145 12.79 0.74 25.98
C GLY A 145 12.03 1.87 25.27
N THR A 146 12.37 3.12 25.62
CA THR A 146 11.73 4.32 25.10
C THR A 146 12.32 4.74 23.76
N LEU A 147 11.48 5.19 22.83
CA LEU A 147 11.90 5.79 21.58
C LEU A 147 12.87 6.96 21.83
N PRO A 148 14.08 6.96 21.23
CA PRO A 148 15.01 8.08 21.34
C PRO A 148 14.43 9.39 20.78
N PRO A 149 14.79 10.56 21.34
CA PRO A 149 14.30 11.85 20.86
C PRO A 149 14.83 12.14 19.45
N GLU A 150 14.16 13.06 18.74
CA GLU A 150 14.53 13.40 17.35
C GLU A 150 15.95 13.98 17.23
N SER A 151 16.46 14.61 18.29
CA SER A 151 17.83 15.11 18.35
C SER A 151 18.91 14.02 18.36
N ALA A 152 18.54 12.76 18.64
CA ALA A 152 19.43 11.61 18.67
C ALA A 152 19.24 10.73 17.42
N ALA A 153 19.45 11.29 16.23
CA ALA A 153 19.10 10.69 14.94
C ALA A 153 19.65 9.26 14.75
N GLU A 154 20.93 9.02 15.05
CA GLU A 154 21.56 7.69 14.92
C GLU A 154 20.91 6.67 15.85
N ALA A 155 20.76 7.00 17.15
CA ALA A 155 20.13 6.13 18.13
C ALA A 155 18.66 5.84 17.76
N ARG A 156 17.95 6.84 17.25
CA ARG A 156 16.56 6.71 16.78
C ARG A 156 16.48 5.77 15.58
N MET A 157 17.40 5.87 14.62
CA MET A 157 17.44 5.00 13.46
C MET A 157 17.73 3.54 13.84
N THR A 158 18.69 3.31 14.73
CA THR A 158 18.97 1.97 15.27
C THR A 158 17.73 1.39 15.97
N PHE A 159 17.06 2.18 16.81
CA PHE A 159 15.83 1.76 17.48
C PHE A 159 14.75 1.35 16.46
N ILE A 160 14.54 2.16 15.41
CA ILE A 160 13.55 1.89 14.35
C ILE A 160 13.87 0.57 13.64
N HIS A 161 15.14 0.38 13.26
CA HIS A 161 15.59 -0.82 12.58
C HIS A 161 15.37 -2.08 13.42
N ASP A 162 15.76 -2.05 14.69
CA ASP A 162 15.58 -3.18 15.61
C ASP A 162 14.10 -3.47 15.87
N ALA A 163 13.27 -2.43 16.03
CA ALA A 163 11.84 -2.57 16.21
C ALA A 163 11.16 -3.20 14.98
N LEU A 164 11.57 -2.83 13.76
CA LEU A 164 11.08 -3.45 12.53
C LEU A 164 11.48 -4.92 12.44
N LYS A 165 12.76 -5.27 12.71
CA LYS A 165 13.23 -6.67 12.76
C LYS A 165 12.44 -7.51 13.76
N MET A 166 12.09 -6.94 14.92
CA MET A 166 11.33 -7.63 15.95
C MET A 166 9.85 -7.85 15.61
N SER A 167 9.30 -7.01 14.72
CA SER A 167 7.87 -6.89 14.45
C SER A 167 7.44 -7.47 13.12
N LEU A 168 8.36 -7.61 12.17
CA LEU A 168 8.09 -8.11 10.82
C LEU A 168 8.95 -9.35 10.55
N ASP A 169 8.31 -10.51 10.48
CA ASP A 169 8.95 -11.73 9.98
C ASP A 169 9.03 -11.75 8.43
N GLU A 170 9.58 -12.83 7.86
CA GLU A 170 9.71 -12.98 6.40
C GLU A 170 8.35 -12.92 5.69
N SER A 171 7.33 -13.57 6.25
CA SER A 171 5.99 -13.59 5.68
C SER A 171 5.34 -12.20 5.74
N ASP A 172 5.48 -11.50 6.88
CA ASP A 172 5.01 -10.13 7.04
C ASP A 172 5.64 -9.19 6.00
N ARG A 173 6.95 -9.32 5.76
CA ARG A 173 7.70 -8.51 4.79
C ARG A 173 7.24 -8.76 3.36
N GLU A 174 7.04 -10.02 2.97
CA GLU A 174 6.51 -10.36 1.65
C GLU A 174 5.09 -9.79 1.44
N MET A 175 4.20 -9.99 2.42
CA MET A 175 2.84 -9.44 2.35
C MET A 175 2.85 -7.91 2.24
N PHE A 176 3.73 -7.26 3.01
CA PHE A 176 3.89 -5.82 3.00
C PHE A 176 4.43 -5.32 1.65
N GLN A 177 5.43 -5.97 1.08
CA GLN A 177 5.96 -5.65 -0.26
C GLN A 177 4.87 -5.77 -1.33
N LYS A 178 4.15 -6.90 -1.37
CA LYS A 178 3.07 -7.12 -2.36
C LYS A 178 2.00 -6.04 -2.23
N ALA A 179 1.62 -5.72 -1.00
CA ALA A 179 0.62 -4.71 -0.77
C ALA A 179 1.07 -3.31 -1.16
N LEU A 180 2.34 -2.93 -0.92
CA LEU A 180 2.90 -1.67 -1.42
C LEU A 180 2.85 -1.61 -2.95
N ARG A 181 3.34 -2.65 -3.64
CA ARG A 181 3.32 -2.71 -5.11
C ARG A 181 1.92 -2.56 -5.69
N SER A 182 0.90 -3.14 -5.03
CA SER A 182 -0.50 -2.99 -5.45
C SER A 182 -1.02 -1.53 -5.41
N ARG A 183 -0.31 -0.62 -4.72
CA ARG A 183 -0.63 0.82 -4.61
C ARG A 183 0.05 1.69 -5.65
N MET A 184 0.97 1.14 -6.44
CA MET A 184 1.63 1.89 -7.51
C MET A 184 0.65 2.29 -8.61
N LEU A 185 -0.25 1.40 -9.06
CA LEU A 185 -1.14 1.72 -10.18
C LEU A 185 -2.07 2.92 -9.89
N PRO A 186 -2.73 3.00 -8.71
CA PRO A 186 -3.50 4.20 -8.37
C PRO A 186 -2.68 5.51 -8.43
N LEU A 187 -1.39 5.47 -8.09
CA LEU A 187 -0.51 6.65 -8.17
C LEU A 187 -0.19 7.00 -9.62
N LEU A 188 0.01 6.00 -10.48
CA LEU A 188 0.20 6.20 -11.92
C LEU A 188 -1.08 6.72 -12.59
N ASP A 189 -2.25 6.23 -12.20
CA ASP A 189 -3.54 6.74 -12.66
C ASP A 189 -3.76 8.22 -12.24
N GLU A 190 -3.08 8.68 -11.19
CA GLU A 190 -3.04 10.07 -10.72
C GLU A 190 -1.91 10.89 -11.38
N GLU A 191 -1.26 10.34 -12.41
CA GLU A 191 -0.10 10.93 -13.12
C GLU A 191 1.09 11.21 -12.18
N ASN A 192 1.21 10.45 -11.08
CA ASN A 192 2.24 10.63 -10.07
C ASN A 192 3.30 9.51 -10.12
N ALA A 193 4.10 9.53 -11.20
CA ALA A 193 5.14 8.54 -11.43
C ALA A 193 6.26 8.57 -10.37
N GLN A 194 6.59 9.75 -9.84
CA GLN A 194 7.56 9.90 -8.75
C GLN A 194 7.10 9.18 -7.47
N ALA A 195 5.83 9.35 -7.06
CA ALA A 195 5.28 8.61 -5.92
C ALA A 195 5.24 7.10 -6.17
N ALA A 196 4.88 6.67 -7.38
CA ALA A 196 4.89 5.25 -7.74
C ALA A 196 6.32 4.66 -7.66
N TYR A 197 7.33 5.40 -8.11
CA TYR A 197 8.74 5.03 -7.99
C TYR A 197 9.17 4.91 -6.52
N VAL A 198 8.84 5.90 -5.69
CA VAL A 198 9.15 5.85 -4.24
C VAL A 198 8.52 4.62 -3.59
N VAL A 199 7.27 4.30 -3.91
CA VAL A 199 6.60 3.07 -3.41
C VAL A 199 7.33 1.82 -3.88
N GLU A 200 7.76 1.77 -5.14
CA GLU A 200 8.49 0.62 -5.68
C GLU A 200 9.82 0.40 -4.95
N GLN A 201 10.59 1.48 -4.71
CA GLN A 201 11.85 1.42 -3.97
C GLN A 201 11.62 1.02 -2.51
N CYS A 202 10.61 1.60 -1.86
CA CYS A 202 10.24 1.21 -0.50
C CYS A 202 9.85 -0.26 -0.42
N ALA A 203 9.08 -0.76 -1.38
CA ALA A 203 8.66 -2.16 -1.44
C ALA A 203 9.84 -3.13 -1.66
N ALA A 204 10.83 -2.75 -2.47
CA ALA A 204 12.03 -3.56 -2.69
C ALA A 204 12.87 -3.71 -1.42
N GLN A 205 12.97 -2.66 -0.61
CA GLN A 205 13.78 -2.68 0.62
C GLN A 205 13.12 -3.44 1.78
N VAL A 206 11.79 -3.49 1.84
CA VAL A 206 11.05 -4.18 2.93
C VAL A 206 11.47 -5.64 3.10
N THR A 207 11.80 -6.32 2.00
CA THR A 207 12.16 -7.75 2.01
C THR A 207 13.56 -8.03 2.54
N ASP A 208 14.42 -7.01 2.65
CA ASP A 208 15.75 -7.17 3.26
C ASP A 208 15.68 -6.77 4.75
N PRO A 209 15.79 -7.72 5.68
CA PRO A 209 15.77 -7.41 7.10
C PRO A 209 16.99 -6.61 7.57
N GLU A 210 18.10 -6.64 6.82
CA GLU A 210 19.33 -5.93 7.16
C GLU A 210 19.46 -4.56 6.48
N ALA A 211 18.55 -4.23 5.57
CA ALA A 211 18.52 -2.92 4.92
C ALA A 211 18.20 -1.81 5.94
N THR A 212 18.87 -0.67 5.78
CA THR A 212 18.52 0.54 6.52
C THR A 212 17.04 0.89 6.26
N PRO A 213 16.22 1.14 7.30
CA PRO A 213 14.80 1.43 7.10
C PRO A 213 14.61 2.68 6.24
N ASN A 214 13.83 2.58 5.17
CA ASN A 214 13.42 3.76 4.43
C ASN A 214 12.51 4.69 5.26
N PRO A 215 12.42 5.97 4.89
CA PRO A 215 11.55 6.93 5.56
C PRO A 215 10.09 6.48 5.64
N PHE A 216 9.61 5.70 4.67
CA PHE A 216 8.27 5.15 4.68
C PHE A 216 8.06 4.16 5.84
N LEU A 217 8.93 3.14 5.98
CA LEU A 217 8.87 2.17 7.07
C LEU A 217 9.09 2.81 8.43
N ALA A 218 10.03 3.75 8.51
CA ALA A 218 10.27 4.55 9.70
C ALA A 218 9.00 5.31 10.12
N ALA A 219 8.33 5.97 9.17
CA ALA A 219 7.10 6.71 9.44
C ALA A 219 5.95 5.79 9.91
N VAL A 220 5.74 4.63 9.26
CA VAL A 220 4.71 3.66 9.66
C VAL A 220 4.97 3.15 11.09
N LEU A 221 6.22 2.81 11.41
CA LEU A 221 6.59 2.38 12.76
C LEU A 221 6.37 3.50 13.79
N LEU A 222 6.85 4.71 13.52
CA LEU A 222 6.80 5.84 14.46
C LEU A 222 5.36 6.25 14.78
N ARG A 223 4.43 6.09 13.85
CA ARG A 223 2.98 6.29 14.11
C ARG A 223 2.42 5.30 15.13
N SER A 224 3.05 4.13 15.25
CA SER A 224 2.60 3.03 16.10
C SER A 224 3.16 3.08 17.53
N LEU A 225 4.12 3.97 17.81
CA LEU A 225 4.90 3.99 19.06
C LEU A 225 4.62 5.22 19.90
#